data_AF-T1B3U0-F1
#
_entry.id   AF-T1B3U0-F1
#
_cell.length_a   1.000
_cell.length_b   1.000
_cell.length_c   1.000
_cell.angle_alpha   90.00
_cell.angle_beta   90.00
_cell.angle_gamma   90.00
#
_symmetry.space_group_name_H-M   'P 1'
#
loop_
_entity.id
_entity.type
_entity.pdbx_description
1 polymer ?
#
loop_
_entity_poly.entity_id
_entity_poly.type
_entity_poly.pdbx_seq_one_letter_code
_entity_poly.pdbx_strand_id
1 'polypeptide(L)'
;PINQDDLNDLALLRLDAQIVLHIDESAPRIRRFSQALINPDKKGETPWLVNESVPFSAERLEVADTVLEIEEALSESKGSSRHQTSGQERAILVSASKESLLFQKDGMEELRELAESAGVQVLGEEIQKLRTVHPSTLLSADRLKVLIIHA
;
A
#
# COMPACT_ATOMS: atom_id res chain seq x y z
N PRO A 1 -9.82 16.76 -5.92
CA PRO A 1 -8.80 15.89 -6.54
C PRO A 1 -8.31 14.96 -5.44
N ILE A 2 -8.00 13.70 -5.77
CA ILE A 2 -7.48 12.75 -4.77
C ILE A 2 -6.12 13.25 -4.29
N ASN A 3 -5.97 13.38 -2.97
CA ASN A 3 -4.75 13.83 -2.32
C ASN A 3 -4.08 12.67 -1.53
N GLN A 4 -2.93 12.92 -0.91
CA GLN A 4 -2.20 11.89 -0.18
C GLN A 4 -2.94 11.38 1.07
N ASP A 5 -3.75 12.22 1.72
CA ASP A 5 -4.54 11.83 2.88
C ASP A 5 -5.66 10.86 2.47
N ASP A 6 -6.32 11.12 1.34
CA ASP A 6 -7.29 10.18 0.74
C ASP A 6 -6.64 8.80 0.48
N LEU A 7 -5.44 8.78 -0.10
CA LEU A 7 -4.73 7.53 -0.40
C LEU A 7 -4.27 6.79 0.86
N ASN A 8 -3.88 7.55 1.88
CA ASN A 8 -3.54 6.98 3.19
C ASN A 8 -4.77 6.35 3.84
N ASP A 9 -5.92 7.03 3.81
CA ASP A 9 -7.16 6.53 4.39
C ASP A 9 -7.65 5.27 3.67
N LEU A 10 -7.64 5.27 2.33
CA LEU A 10 -7.94 4.08 1.50
C LEU A 10 -7.16 2.85 2.00
N ALA A 11 -5.85 3.00 2.19
CA ALA A 11 -5.00 1.88 2.54
C ALA A 11 -5.02 1.50 4.03
N LEU A 12 -5.05 2.49 4.94
CA LEU A 12 -5.07 2.26 6.38
C LEU A 12 -6.42 1.72 6.87
N LEU A 13 -7.52 2.20 6.29
CA LEU A 13 -8.87 1.70 6.58
C LEU A 13 -9.19 0.42 5.80
N ARG A 14 -8.29 -0.03 4.93
CA ARG A 14 -8.45 -1.21 4.07
C ARG A 14 -9.77 -1.15 3.27
N LEU A 15 -10.05 0.02 2.72
CA LEU A 15 -11.18 0.22 1.82
C LEU A 15 -10.82 -0.32 0.43
N ASP A 16 -11.79 -0.87 -0.28
CA ASP A 16 -11.57 -1.41 -1.63
C ASP A 16 -11.47 -0.28 -2.67
N ALA A 17 -12.19 0.82 -2.45
CA ALA A 17 -12.22 1.98 -3.33
C ALA A 17 -12.53 3.28 -2.58
N GLN A 18 -12.01 4.39 -3.10
CA GLN A 18 -12.39 5.75 -2.73
C GLN A 18 -12.73 6.56 -3.97
N ILE A 19 -13.93 7.14 -4.00
CA ILE A 19 -14.44 7.93 -5.12
C ILE A 19 -14.63 9.37 -4.65
N VAL A 20 -13.94 10.30 -5.31
CA VAL A 20 -14.06 11.73 -5.06
C VAL A 20 -14.91 12.37 -6.15
N LEU A 21 -16.05 12.94 -5.75
CA LEU A 21 -16.96 13.65 -6.64
C LEU A 21 -16.65 15.14 -6.62
N HIS A 22 -16.42 15.72 -7.80
CA HIS A 22 -16.21 17.14 -7.97
C HIS A 22 -17.54 17.83 -8.27
N ILE A 23 -18.04 18.59 -7.30
CA ILE A 23 -19.27 19.35 -7.41
C ILE A 23 -18.94 20.77 -7.89
N ASP A 24 -19.74 21.30 -8.81
CA ASP A 24 -19.68 22.71 -9.18
C ASP A 24 -20.35 23.56 -8.07
N GLU A 25 -19.65 24.57 -7.54
CA GLU A 25 -20.22 25.44 -6.50
C GLU A 25 -21.36 26.32 -7.04
N SER A 26 -21.38 26.59 -8.34
CA SER A 26 -22.38 27.47 -8.97
C SER A 26 -23.68 26.75 -9.33
N ALA A 27 -23.66 25.43 -9.44
CA ALA A 27 -24.83 24.59 -9.64
C ALA A 27 -24.58 23.22 -9.01
N PRO A 28 -25.49 22.66 -8.19
CA PRO A 28 -25.27 21.40 -7.45
C PRO A 28 -25.29 20.18 -8.38
N ARG A 29 -24.33 20.10 -9.28
CA ARG A 29 -24.14 19.06 -10.28
C ARG A 29 -22.71 18.55 -10.16
N ILE A 30 -22.58 17.23 -10.24
CA ILE A 30 -21.28 16.58 -10.31
C ILE A 30 -20.72 16.85 -11.70
N ARG A 31 -19.54 17.47 -11.77
CA ARG A 31 -18.86 17.78 -13.03
C ARG A 31 -17.90 16.66 -13.42
N ARG A 32 -17.22 16.10 -12.43
CA ARG A 32 -16.20 15.05 -12.60
C ARG A 32 -16.19 14.13 -11.41
N PHE A 33 -15.61 12.96 -11.60
CA PHE A 33 -15.17 12.14 -10.48
C PHE A 33 -13.75 11.65 -10.71
N SER A 34 -13.11 11.20 -9.65
CA SER A 34 -11.83 10.49 -9.65
C SER A 34 -11.95 9.32 -8.69
N GLN A 35 -11.19 8.26 -8.96
CA GLN A 35 -11.26 7.00 -8.23
C GLN A 35 -9.85 6.58 -7.83
N ALA A 36 -9.70 6.13 -6.60
CA ALA A 36 -8.56 5.34 -6.15
C ALA A 36 -9.05 3.97 -5.70
N LEU A 37 -8.28 2.94 -6.01
CA LEU A 37 -8.57 1.54 -5.71
C LEU A 37 -7.38 0.96 -4.96
N ILE A 38 -7.61 0.02 -4.05
CA ILE A 38 -6.49 -0.75 -3.49
C ILE A 38 -5.87 -1.59 -4.60
N ASN A 39 -4.54 -1.63 -4.66
CA ASN A 39 -3.84 -2.42 -5.67
C ASN A 39 -3.90 -3.91 -5.27
N PRO A 40 -4.53 -4.79 -6.07
CA PRO A 40 -4.56 -6.21 -5.75
C PRO A 40 -3.17 -6.86 -5.90
N ASP A 41 -2.26 -6.26 -6.69
CA ASP A 41 -0.88 -6.72 -6.80
C ASP A 41 -0.03 -6.20 -5.64
N LYS A 42 0.27 -7.09 -4.68
CA LYS A 42 1.15 -6.80 -3.55
C LYS A 42 2.58 -6.43 -3.94
N LYS A 43 3.00 -6.66 -5.19
CA LYS A 43 4.32 -6.29 -5.72
C LYS A 43 4.30 -4.97 -6.50
N GLY A 44 3.15 -4.31 -6.62
CA GLY A 44 3.04 -3.01 -7.28
C GLY A 44 3.88 -1.94 -6.57
N GLU A 45 4.33 -0.93 -7.34
CA GLU A 45 5.10 0.20 -6.79
C GLU A 45 4.32 0.98 -5.72
N THR A 46 2.99 1.05 -5.87
CA THR A 46 2.08 1.72 -4.94
C THR A 46 0.97 0.78 -4.46
N PRO A 47 0.53 0.90 -3.20
CA PRO A 47 -0.57 0.09 -2.66
C PRO A 47 -1.94 0.46 -3.22
N TRP A 48 -2.01 1.47 -4.08
CA TRP A 48 -3.24 1.96 -4.69
C TRP A 48 -3.04 2.23 -6.18
N LEU A 49 -4.13 2.16 -6.92
CA LEU A 49 -4.25 2.57 -8.33
C LEU A 49 -5.11 3.84 -8.38
N VAL A 50 -4.58 4.91 -8.96
CA VAL A 50 -5.32 6.18 -9.10
C VAL A 50 -5.74 6.34 -10.55
N ASN A 51 -7.06 6.36 -10.77
CA ASN A 51 -7.64 6.56 -12.09
C ASN A 51 -7.68 8.07 -12.42
N GLU A 52 -7.50 8.39 -13.69
CA GLU A 52 -7.63 9.78 -14.15
C GLU A 52 -9.01 10.33 -13.81
N SER A 53 -9.06 11.62 -13.45
CA SER A 53 -10.34 12.29 -13.27
C SER A 53 -11.09 12.29 -14.60
N VAL A 54 -12.35 11.88 -14.62
CA VAL A 54 -13.19 11.84 -15.82
C VAL A 54 -14.44 12.72 -15.66
N PRO A 55 -14.98 13.32 -16.74
CA PRO A 55 -16.28 13.99 -16.71
C PRO A 55 -17.37 13.04 -16.21
N PHE A 56 -18.25 13.55 -15.36
CA PHE A 56 -19.37 12.78 -14.84
C PHE A 56 -20.44 12.60 -15.92
N SER A 57 -20.81 11.34 -16.19
CA SER A 57 -21.98 10.95 -16.97
C SER A 57 -22.71 9.87 -16.19
N ALA A 58 -24.04 9.96 -16.08
CA ALA A 58 -24.87 9.02 -15.32
C ALA A 58 -24.76 7.58 -15.85
N GLU A 59 -24.42 7.41 -17.14
CA GLU A 59 -24.20 6.11 -17.79
C GLU A 59 -22.81 5.51 -17.49
N ARG A 60 -21.90 6.27 -16.88
CA ARG A 60 -20.48 5.91 -16.74
C ARG A 60 -20.07 5.59 -15.31
N LEU A 61 -21.04 5.54 -14.39
CA LEU A 61 -20.85 5.20 -12.99
C LEU A 61 -21.30 3.75 -12.75
N GLU A 62 -20.73 2.79 -13.48
CA GLU A 62 -20.91 1.35 -13.22
C GLU A 62 -19.92 0.91 -12.13
N VAL A 63 -20.11 1.46 -10.93
CA VAL A 63 -19.25 1.17 -9.77
C VAL A 63 -19.46 -0.25 -9.26
N ALA A 64 -20.65 -0.84 -9.45
CA ALA A 64 -20.98 -2.16 -8.94
C ALA A 64 -20.11 -3.26 -9.58
N ASP A 65 -19.98 -3.25 -10.91
CA ASP A 65 -19.20 -4.27 -11.62
C ASP A 65 -17.70 -4.11 -11.33
N THR A 66 -17.22 -2.86 -11.24
CA THR A 66 -15.82 -2.58 -10.85
C THR A 66 -15.53 -3.06 -9.42
N VAL A 67 -16.47 -2.86 -8.48
CA VAL A 67 -16.31 -3.34 -7.09
C VAL A 67 -16.31 -4.86 -7.05
N LEU A 68 -17.19 -5.53 -7.79
CA LEU A 68 -17.23 -7.00 -7.85
C LEU A 68 -15.94 -7.60 -8.45
N GLU A 69 -15.42 -7.01 -9.52
CA GLU A 69 -14.14 -7.42 -10.12
C GLU A 69 -12.97 -7.28 -9.11
N ILE A 70 -12.98 -6.20 -8.32
CA ILE A 70 -11.97 -5.96 -7.28
C ILE A 70 -12.15 -6.93 -6.11
N GLU A 71 -13.39 -7.19 -5.69
CA GLU A 71 -13.68 -8.16 -4.63
C GLU A 71 -13.22 -9.57 -5.02
N GLU A 72 -13.42 -9.97 -6.28
CA GLU A 72 -12.98 -11.26 -6.79
C GLU A 72 -11.44 -11.34 -6.81
N ALA A 73 -10.76 -10.34 -7.38
CA ALA A 73 -9.30 -10.25 -7.39
C ALA A 73 -8.69 -10.23 -5.96
N LEU A 74 -9.31 -9.50 -5.03
CA LEU A 74 -8.90 -9.46 -3.63
C LEU A 74 -9.17 -10.78 -2.92
N SER A 75 -10.28 -11.47 -3.23
CA SER A 75 -10.61 -12.76 -2.64
C SER A 75 -9.64 -13.86 -3.08
N GLU A 76 -9.22 -13.84 -4.34
CA GLU A 76 -8.17 -14.73 -4.85
C GLU A 76 -6.83 -14.47 -4.16
N SER A 77 -6.43 -13.21 -3.94
CA SER A 77 -5.20 -12.88 -3.19
C SER A 77 -5.28 -13.25 -1.70
N LYS A 78 -6.47 -13.17 -1.08
CA LYS A 78 -6.74 -13.57 0.32
C LYS A 78 -6.66 -15.08 0.52
N GLY A 79 -6.77 -15.89 -0.54
CA GLY A 79 -6.61 -17.35 -0.47
C GLY A 79 -5.27 -17.81 0.11
N SER A 80 -4.24 -16.96 0.05
CA SER A 80 -2.91 -17.23 0.65
C SER A 80 -2.72 -16.62 2.03
N SER A 81 -3.62 -15.74 2.49
CA SER A 81 -3.42 -14.90 3.69
C SER A 81 -4.33 -15.25 4.87
N ARG A 82 -5.01 -16.41 4.88
CA ARG A 82 -5.57 -16.97 6.12
C ARG A 82 -4.44 -17.49 7.00
N HIS A 83 -3.52 -16.59 7.33
CA HIS A 83 -2.43 -16.82 8.26
C HIS A 83 -3.06 -17.04 9.62
N GLN A 84 -3.06 -18.30 10.01
CA GLN A 84 -3.49 -18.74 11.33
C GLN A 84 -2.80 -17.84 12.36
N THR A 85 -3.56 -17.40 13.36
CA THR A 85 -3.07 -16.77 14.57
C THR A 85 -2.28 -17.80 15.38
N SER A 86 -1.21 -18.35 14.81
CA SER A 86 -0.19 -19.03 15.59
C SER A 86 0.57 -17.93 16.32
N GLY A 87 0.95 -18.17 17.58
CA GLY A 87 1.72 -17.20 18.39
C GLY A 87 3.15 -16.96 17.90
N GLN A 88 3.39 -17.13 16.60
CA GLN A 88 4.66 -16.89 15.94
C GLN A 88 4.88 -15.38 15.82
N GLU A 89 6.01 -14.91 16.32
CA GLU A 89 6.41 -13.51 16.18
C GLU A 89 6.59 -13.16 14.70
N ARG A 90 6.24 -11.94 14.30
CA ARG A 90 6.26 -11.48 12.91
C ARG A 90 7.09 -10.22 12.80
N ALA A 91 7.89 -10.12 11.75
CA ALA A 91 8.75 -8.96 11.50
C ALA A 91 8.71 -8.51 10.04
N ILE A 92 8.90 -7.20 9.86
CA ILE A 92 9.28 -6.60 8.59
C ILE A 92 10.74 -6.19 8.75
N LEU A 93 11.60 -6.64 7.85
CA LEU A 93 13.03 -6.34 7.91
C LEU A 93 13.30 -5.04 7.17
N VAL A 94 14.07 -4.14 7.79
CA VAL A 94 14.37 -2.83 7.21
C VAL A 94 15.86 -2.57 7.31
N SER A 95 16.49 -2.33 6.16
CA SER A 95 17.86 -1.82 6.07
C SER A 95 17.81 -0.38 5.58
N ALA A 96 18.33 0.56 6.39
CA ALA A 96 18.36 1.98 6.06
C ALA A 96 19.76 2.54 6.34
N SER A 97 20.64 2.48 5.33
CA SER A 97 22.07 2.81 5.48
C SER A 97 22.60 3.69 4.35
N LYS A 98 23.72 4.38 4.61
CA LYS A 98 24.49 5.12 3.60
C LYS A 98 25.37 4.21 2.74
N GLU A 99 25.52 2.94 3.14
CA GLU A 99 26.38 1.97 2.48
C GLU A 99 25.90 1.62 1.06
N SER A 100 26.74 0.88 0.33
CA SER A 100 26.38 0.41 -1.00
C SER A 100 25.15 -0.50 -0.94
N LEU A 101 24.37 -0.52 -2.02
CA LEU A 101 23.21 -1.42 -2.12
C LEU A 101 23.63 -2.90 -2.04
N LEU A 102 24.85 -3.23 -2.49
CA LEU A 102 25.38 -4.59 -2.41
C LEU A 102 25.53 -5.01 -0.95
N PHE A 103 26.22 -4.21 -0.14
CA PHE A 103 26.43 -4.50 1.27
C PHE A 103 25.12 -4.57 2.07
N GLN A 104 24.17 -3.69 1.76
CA GLN A 104 22.85 -3.72 2.40
C GLN A 104 22.02 -4.96 2.04
N LYS A 105 22.19 -5.51 0.82
CA LYS A 105 21.53 -6.76 0.42
C LYS A 105 22.13 -7.95 1.14
N ASP A 106 23.46 -8.04 1.20
CA ASP A 106 24.15 -9.12 1.91
C ASP A 106 23.73 -9.14 3.39
N GLY A 107 23.71 -7.98 4.05
CA GLY A 107 23.25 -7.88 5.44
C GLY A 107 21.74 -8.14 5.63
N MET A 108 20.92 -7.89 4.61
CA MET A 108 19.49 -8.24 4.66
C MET A 108 19.27 -9.74 4.59
N GLU A 109 20.05 -10.44 3.75
CA GLU A 109 20.02 -11.90 3.64
C GLU A 109 20.41 -12.55 4.99
N GLU A 110 21.47 -12.06 5.63
CA GLU A 110 21.85 -12.51 6.97
C GLU A 110 20.75 -12.21 8.02
N LEU A 111 20.17 -11.02 8.00
CA LEU A 111 19.10 -10.64 8.94
C LEU A 111 17.86 -11.52 8.77
N ARG A 112 17.53 -11.91 7.54
CA ARG A 112 16.45 -12.86 7.25
C ARG A 112 16.73 -14.21 7.87
N GLU A 113 17.92 -14.77 7.67
CA GLU A 113 18.31 -16.06 8.26
C GLU A 113 18.22 -16.01 9.79
N LEU A 114 18.68 -14.92 10.40
CA LEU A 114 18.59 -14.71 11.85
C LEU A 114 17.14 -14.67 12.33
N ALA A 115 16.27 -13.92 11.66
CA ALA A 115 14.85 -13.83 12.01
C ALA A 115 14.15 -15.20 11.90
N GLU A 116 14.36 -15.91 10.80
CA GLU A 116 13.79 -17.24 10.58
C GLU A 116 14.31 -18.24 11.63
N SER A 117 15.60 -18.20 11.97
CA SER A 117 16.19 -19.05 13.01
C SER A 117 15.66 -18.76 14.43
N ALA A 118 15.26 -17.52 14.70
CA ALA A 118 14.62 -17.11 15.94
C ALA A 118 13.12 -17.48 15.97
N GLY A 119 12.60 -18.11 14.92
CA GLY A 119 11.18 -18.46 14.79
C GLY A 119 10.30 -17.27 14.42
N VAL A 120 10.87 -16.15 13.98
CA VAL A 120 10.14 -14.97 13.54
C VAL A 120 9.76 -15.12 12.07
N GLN A 121 8.48 -14.98 11.75
CA GLN A 121 8.01 -14.98 10.37
C GLN A 121 8.30 -13.62 9.72
N VAL A 122 9.09 -13.63 8.65
CA VAL A 122 9.37 -12.44 7.84
C VAL A 122 8.21 -12.18 6.88
N LEU A 123 7.54 -11.05 7.06
CA LEU A 123 6.39 -10.64 6.22
C LEU A 123 6.81 -9.81 4.99
N GLY A 124 7.96 -9.14 5.08
CA GLY A 124 8.46 -8.28 4.02
C GLY A 124 9.84 -7.71 4.36
N GLU A 125 10.50 -7.17 3.34
CA GLU A 125 11.83 -6.57 3.43
C GLU A 125 11.87 -5.24 2.70
N GLU A 126 12.63 -4.30 3.24
CA GLU A 126 12.80 -2.98 2.65
C GLU A 126 14.25 -2.51 2.78
N ILE A 127 14.86 -2.15 1.65
CA ILE A 127 16.23 -1.62 1.61
C ILE A 127 16.20 -0.18 1.12
N GLN A 128 16.68 0.73 1.96
CA GLN A 128 16.76 2.15 1.69
C GLN A 128 18.19 2.67 1.75
N LYS A 129 18.69 3.13 0.61
CA LYS A 129 19.94 3.90 0.59
C LYS A 129 19.71 5.34 1.04
N LEU A 130 20.22 5.69 2.21
CA LEU A 130 20.14 7.04 2.77
C LEU A 130 21.23 7.94 2.18
N ARG A 131 20.87 9.18 1.81
CA ARG A 131 21.84 10.24 1.49
C ARG A 131 22.28 11.00 2.75
N THR A 132 21.35 11.20 3.66
CA THR A 132 21.51 11.89 4.94
C THR A 132 20.67 11.16 5.98
N VAL A 133 21.20 10.99 7.20
CA VAL A 133 20.47 10.35 8.30
C VAL A 133 19.77 11.45 9.09
N HIS A 134 18.44 11.38 9.22
CA HIS A 134 17.70 12.31 10.07
C HIS A 134 17.95 11.93 11.54
N PRO A 135 18.20 12.89 12.44
CA PRO A 135 18.61 12.59 13.83
C PRO A 135 17.55 11.88 14.67
N SER A 136 16.28 11.88 14.25
CA SER A 136 15.17 11.27 15.00
C SER A 136 14.64 9.96 14.43
N THR A 137 14.75 9.72 13.11
CA THR A 137 14.13 8.55 12.44
C THR A 137 14.93 8.15 11.21
N LEU A 138 15.03 6.83 10.97
CA LEU A 138 15.65 6.27 9.76
C LEU A 138 14.66 6.16 8.59
N LEU A 139 13.36 5.99 8.90
CA LEU A 139 12.25 5.93 7.94
C LEU A 139 11.27 7.08 8.20
N SER A 140 10.73 7.67 7.13
CA SER A 140 9.60 8.59 7.25
C SER A 140 8.31 7.86 7.64
N ALA A 141 7.39 8.57 8.29
CA ALA A 141 6.08 8.04 8.68
C ALA A 141 5.31 7.49 7.47
N ASP A 142 5.38 8.16 6.32
CA ASP A 142 4.71 7.72 5.10
C ASP A 142 5.30 6.41 4.56
N ARG A 143 6.62 6.21 4.69
CA ARG A 143 7.29 4.97 4.26
C ARG A 143 6.95 3.79 5.17
N LEU A 144 6.84 4.04 6.48
CA LEU A 144 6.36 3.05 7.44
C LEU A 144 4.91 2.62 7.15
N LYS A 145 4.03 3.57 6.80
CA LYS A 145 2.64 3.24 6.42
C LYS A 145 2.59 2.30 5.23
N VAL A 146 3.34 2.61 4.16
CA VAL A 146 3.42 1.74 2.96
C VAL A 146 3.87 0.33 3.31
N LEU A 147 4.89 0.18 4.17
CA LEU A 147 5.36 -1.12 4.61
C LEU A 147 4.31 -1.92 5.38
N ILE A 148 3.57 -1.26 6.25
CA ILE A 148 2.48 -1.90 7.02
C ILE A 148 1.33 -2.33 6.10
N ILE A 149 1.08 -1.61 5.01
CA ILE A 149 0.03 -1.94 4.06
C ILE A 149 0.40 -3.19 3.24
N HIS A 150 1.68 -3.36 2.87
CA HIS A 150 2.14 -4.48 2.04
C HIS A 150 2.42 -5.79 2.82
N ALA A 151 2.66 -5.72 4.14
CA ALA A 151 2.94 -6.86 5.01
C ALA A 151 1.68 -7.69 5.38
#